data_AF-A0A349UJ27-F1
#
_entry.id   AF-A0A349UJ27-F1
#
_cell.length_a   1.000
_cell.length_b   1.000
_cell.length_c   1.000
_cell.angle_alpha   90.00
_cell.angle_beta   90.00
_cell.angle_gamma   90.00
#
_symmetry.space_group_name_H-M   'P 1'
#
loop_
_entity.id
_entity.type
_entity.pdbx_description
1 polymer ?
#
loop_
_entity_poly.entity_id
_entity_poly.type
_entity_poly.pdbx_seq_one_letter_code
_entity_poly.pdbx_strand_id
1 'polypeptide(L)'
;AERGAFRAELATWKGKRFKPDDERQALEVARALGLSIERIDRAEDPKGKGLARNRATVVGRAGDAAPPFVLGDIKQRETRSRPYAPFTTAALQQAASVQLRFSASRTMRTAQQLYEGVELPGEGSVGLITYMRT
;
A
#
# COMPACT_ATOMS: atom_id res chain seq x y z
N ALA A 1 12.20 4.41 6.38
CA ALA A 1 11.82 5.00 7.67
C ALA A 1 10.43 5.60 7.53
N GLU A 2 9.39 4.78 7.73
CA GLU A 2 8.02 5.27 7.82
C GLU A 2 7.91 6.08 9.11
N ARG A 3 7.70 7.39 8.96
CA ARG A 3 7.46 8.27 10.11
C ARG A 3 6.16 7.80 10.76
N GLY A 4 6.20 7.54 12.07
CA GLY A 4 5.12 6.99 12.90
C GLY A 4 3.76 7.70 12.80
N ALA A 5 3.08 7.53 11.67
CA ALA A 5 1.72 7.95 11.44
C ALA A 5 0.83 6.71 11.56
N PHE A 6 -0.11 6.73 12.50
CA PHE A 6 -1.17 5.73 12.55
C PHE A 6 -2.41 6.29 11.86
N ARG A 7 -3.10 5.46 11.08
CA ARG A 7 -4.42 5.78 10.54
C ARG A 7 -5.46 5.29 11.54
N ALA A 8 -6.25 6.20 12.07
CA ALA A 8 -7.44 5.87 12.85
C ALA A 8 -8.69 6.15 12.02
N GLU A 9 -9.68 5.28 12.11
CA GLU A 9 -10.99 5.48 11.51
C GLU A 9 -12.03 5.60 12.62
N LEU A 10 -12.86 6.64 12.57
CA LEU A 10 -13.94 6.82 13.53
C LEU A 10 -15.06 5.81 13.24
N ALA A 11 -15.24 4.86 14.16
CA ALA A 11 -16.29 3.84 14.04
C ALA A 11 -17.65 4.31 14.56
N THR A 12 -17.68 5.04 15.68
CA THR A 12 -18.91 5.44 16.38
C THR A 12 -18.83 6.85 16.95
N TRP A 13 -19.96 7.58 16.93
CA TRP A 13 -20.13 8.91 17.53
C TRP A 13 -21.44 8.94 18.33
N LYS A 14 -21.40 9.40 19.59
CA LYS A 14 -22.56 9.45 20.52
C LYS A 14 -23.37 8.13 20.55
N GLY A 15 -22.68 6.99 20.60
CA GLY A 15 -23.29 5.65 20.68
C GLY A 15 -23.89 5.12 19.37
N LYS A 16 -23.74 5.83 18.25
CA LYS A 16 -24.23 5.40 16.93
C LYS A 16 -23.06 5.20 15.97
N ARG A 17 -23.21 4.28 15.00
CA ARG A 17 -22.25 4.10 13.91
C ARG A 17 -22.07 5.43 13.19
N PHE A 18 -20.83 5.89 13.09
CA PHE A 18 -20.54 7.13 12.39
C PHE A 18 -20.59 6.89 10.88
N LYS A 19 -21.54 7.53 10.21
CA LYS A 19 -21.67 7.54 8.75
C LYS A 19 -21.93 8.98 8.34
N PRO A 20 -20.89 9.75 7.98
CA PRO A 20 -21.05 11.15 7.64
C PRO A 20 -21.68 11.24 6.25
N ASP A 21 -22.99 11.37 6.23
CA ASP A 21 -23.73 11.68 5.00
C ASP A 21 -23.78 13.21 4.76
N ASP A 22 -23.22 14.02 5.67
CA ASP A 22 -23.18 15.49 5.65
C ASP A 22 -21.85 16.06 6.20
N GLU A 23 -21.31 17.09 5.55
CA GLU A 23 -20.11 17.85 5.95
C GLU A 23 -20.24 18.39 7.39
N ARG A 24 -21.44 18.84 7.78
CA ARG A 24 -21.68 19.40 9.12
C ARG A 24 -21.43 18.37 10.23
N GLN A 25 -21.88 17.14 10.03
CA GLN A 25 -21.68 16.06 11.00
C GLN A 25 -20.19 15.71 11.13
N ALA A 26 -19.44 15.72 10.02
CA ALA A 26 -18.00 15.51 10.04
C ALA A 26 -17.26 16.63 10.79
N LEU A 27 -17.65 17.88 10.59
CA LEU A 27 -17.07 19.03 11.29
C LEU A 27 -17.37 19.04 12.80
N GLU A 28 -18.56 18.60 13.21
CA GLU A 28 -18.91 18.47 14.64
C GLU A 28 -17.95 17.49 15.34
N VAL A 29 -17.69 16.34 14.71
CA VAL A 29 -16.77 15.36 15.27
C VAL A 29 -15.32 15.86 15.23
N ALA A 30 -14.87 16.46 14.14
CA ALA A 30 -13.53 17.02 14.04
C ALA A 30 -13.25 18.01 15.19
N ARG A 31 -14.19 18.92 15.46
CA ARG A 31 -14.09 19.85 16.58
C ARG A 31 -14.10 19.15 17.94
N ALA A 32 -14.96 18.14 18.13
CA ALA A 32 -15.01 17.39 19.38
C ALA A 32 -13.75 16.58 19.66
N LEU A 33 -13.02 16.17 18.62
CA LEU A 33 -11.68 15.56 18.72
C LEU A 33 -10.56 16.60 18.98
N GLY A 34 -10.92 17.87 19.14
CA GLY A 34 -9.97 18.97 19.35
C GLY A 34 -9.25 19.43 18.09
N LEU A 35 -9.78 19.14 16.89
CA LEU A 35 -9.18 19.65 15.66
C LEU A 35 -9.49 21.15 15.49
N SER A 36 -8.45 21.98 15.56
CA SER A 36 -8.49 23.38 15.15
C SER A 36 -8.44 23.43 13.62
N ILE A 37 -9.59 23.69 13.01
CA ILE A 37 -9.74 23.72 11.55
C ILE A 37 -9.07 24.98 10.99
N GLU A 38 -8.10 24.78 10.10
CA GLU A 38 -7.42 25.88 9.39
C GLU A 38 -8.03 26.11 8.01
N ARG A 39 -8.38 25.02 7.30
CA ARG A 39 -8.95 25.10 5.95
C ARG A 39 -9.83 23.90 5.63
N ILE A 40 -10.72 24.08 4.65
CA ILE A 40 -11.51 23.01 4.04
C ILE A 40 -11.30 23.05 2.54
N ASP A 41 -10.67 22.03 1.98
CA ASP A 41 -10.45 21.86 0.55
C ASP A 41 -11.60 21.04 -0.05
N ARG A 42 -12.22 21.54 -1.12
CA ARG A 42 -13.29 20.84 -1.83
C ARG A 42 -12.78 20.41 -3.20
N ALA A 43 -12.95 19.14 -3.53
CA ALA A 43 -12.52 18.57 -4.79
C ALA A 43 -13.50 17.48 -5.24
N GLU A 44 -13.54 17.23 -6.55
CA GLU A 44 -14.19 16.04 -7.07
C GLU A 44 -13.26 14.84 -6.96
N ASP A 45 -13.79 13.72 -6.47
CA ASP A 45 -13.13 12.42 -6.55
C ASP A 45 -13.50 11.75 -7.88
N PRO A 46 -12.55 11.59 -8.83
CA PRO A 46 -12.84 10.98 -10.13
C PRO A 46 -13.29 9.51 -10.03
N LYS A 47 -13.07 8.85 -8.88
CA LYS A 47 -13.53 7.48 -8.62
C LYS A 47 -14.83 7.42 -7.82
N GLY A 48 -15.32 8.55 -7.32
CA GLY A 48 -16.54 8.65 -6.51
C GLY A 48 -17.81 8.52 -7.35
N LYS A 49 -18.83 7.85 -6.81
CA LYS A 49 -20.18 7.73 -7.42
C LYS A 49 -21.22 8.45 -6.56
N GLY A 50 -22.19 9.11 -7.19
CA GLY A 50 -23.26 9.83 -6.49
C GLY A 50 -22.70 10.93 -5.57
N LEU A 51 -23.19 11.00 -4.33
CA LEU A 51 -22.73 11.97 -3.33
C LEU A 51 -21.23 11.83 -2.99
N ALA A 52 -20.67 10.63 -3.12
CA ALA A 52 -19.24 10.38 -2.85
C ALA A 52 -18.30 10.95 -3.91
N ARG A 53 -18.83 11.53 -5.01
CA ARG A 53 -18.04 12.28 -5.99
C ARG A 53 -17.54 13.60 -5.42
N ASN A 54 -18.26 14.20 -4.48
CA ASN A 54 -17.86 15.45 -3.86
C ASN A 54 -17.08 15.15 -2.58
N ARG A 55 -15.81 15.53 -2.52
CA ARG A 55 -14.93 15.30 -1.37
C ARG A 55 -14.57 16.63 -0.72
N ALA A 56 -14.82 16.74 0.58
CA ALA A 56 -14.33 17.81 1.43
C ALA A 56 -13.20 17.27 2.32
N THR A 57 -12.02 17.87 2.23
CA THR A 57 -10.87 17.57 3.06
C THR A 57 -10.71 18.70 4.07
N VAL A 58 -10.89 18.39 5.35
CA VAL A 58 -10.69 19.35 6.44
C VAL A 58 -9.25 19.22 6.93
N VAL A 59 -8.50 20.31 6.84
CA VAL A 59 -7.10 20.39 7.29
C VAL A 59 -7.03 21.28 8.52
N GLY A 60 -6.31 20.82 9.53
CA GLY A 60 -6.17 21.53 10.79
C GLY A 60 -5.04 20.96 11.63
N ARG A 61 -4.91 21.49 12.84
CA ARG A 61 -3.98 20.99 13.86
C ARG A 61 -4.77 20.43 15.04
N ALA A 62 -4.19 19.45 15.72
CA ALA A 62 -4.67 19.10 17.05
C ALA A 62 -4.46 20.31 17.97
N GLY A 63 -5.55 20.89 18.46
CA GLY A 63 -5.51 21.97 19.44
C GLY A 63 -5.31 21.43 20.86
N ASP A 64 -4.99 22.32 21.79
CA ASP A 64 -4.75 21.98 23.20
C ASP A 64 -6.00 21.43 23.92
N ALA A 65 -7.19 21.63 23.34
CA ALA A 65 -8.46 21.13 23.84
C ALA A 65 -8.80 19.69 23.38
N ALA A 66 -7.84 18.95 22.81
CA ALA A 66 -8.06 17.56 22.44
C ALA A 66 -8.39 16.72 23.70
N PRO A 67 -9.49 15.95 23.69
CA PRO A 67 -9.83 15.12 24.83
C PRO A 67 -8.74 14.05 25.04
N PRO A 68 -8.44 13.66 26.29
CA PRO A 68 -7.52 12.56 26.54
C PRO A 68 -8.07 11.29 25.88
N PHE A 69 -7.25 10.67 25.03
CA PHE A 69 -7.58 9.39 24.43
C PHE A 69 -7.21 8.27 25.41
N VAL A 70 -8.15 7.34 25.62
CA VAL A 70 -7.88 6.10 26.35
C VAL A 70 -7.77 4.97 25.34
N LEU A 71 -6.69 4.20 25.43
CA LEU A 71 -6.51 3.00 24.63
C LEU A 71 -7.55 1.97 25.06
N GLY A 72 -8.52 1.68 24.19
CA GLY A 72 -9.57 0.70 24.47
C GLY A 72 -9.16 -0.75 24.21
N ASP A 73 -8.43 -0.99 23.11
CA ASP A 73 -8.05 -2.34 22.67
C ASP A 73 -6.83 -2.27 21.72
N ILE A 74 -5.96 -3.29 21.78
CA ILE A 74 -4.88 -3.51 20.80
C ILE A 74 -5.10 -4.88 20.16
N LYS A 75 -5.42 -4.89 18.88
CA LYS A 75 -5.51 -6.13 18.10
C LYS A 75 -4.17 -6.48 17.48
N GLN A 76 -3.50 -7.47 18.05
CA GLN A 76 -2.31 -8.06 17.46
C GLN A 76 -2.72 -9.29 16.63
N ARG A 77 -2.32 -9.32 15.36
CA ARG A 77 -2.58 -10.44 14.46
C ARG A 77 -1.27 -10.99 13.94
N GLU A 78 -1.02 -12.27 14.20
CA GLU A 78 0.09 -12.98 13.59
C GLU A 78 -0.19 -13.13 12.08
N THR A 79 0.72 -12.63 11.25
CA THR A 79 0.64 -12.75 9.80
C THR A 79 1.74 -13.67 9.33
N ARG A 80 1.36 -14.78 8.68
CA ARG A 80 2.31 -15.70 8.05
C ARG A 80 2.27 -15.50 6.54
N SER A 81 3.40 -15.09 5.96
CA SER A 81 3.57 -15.07 4.50
C SER A 81 3.99 -16.46 4.02
N ARG A 82 3.46 -16.88 2.86
CA ARG A 82 3.95 -18.08 2.16
C ARG A 82 5.16 -17.70 1.30
N PRO A 83 6.10 -18.63 1.06
CA PRO A 83 7.17 -18.39 0.10
C PRO A 83 6.57 -18.09 -1.27
N TYR A 84 7.27 -17.27 -2.05
CA TYR A 84 6.88 -16.99 -3.43
C TYR A 84 6.90 -18.27 -4.26
N ALA A 85 6.00 -18.34 -5.24
CA ALA A 85 6.02 -19.42 -6.21
C ALA A 85 7.33 -19.42 -7.01
N PRO A 86 7.75 -20.56 -7.58
CA PRO A 86 8.81 -20.60 -8.58
C PRO A 86 8.52 -19.61 -9.72
N PHE A 87 9.58 -19.11 -10.35
CA PHE A 87 9.43 -18.10 -11.39
C PHE A 87 8.73 -18.66 -12.64
N THR A 88 7.69 -17.94 -13.09
CA THR A 88 7.21 -17.99 -14.48
C THR A 88 7.96 -16.96 -15.32
N THR A 89 7.77 -16.96 -16.64
CA THR A 89 8.40 -15.96 -17.54
C THR A 89 8.11 -14.53 -17.09
N ALA A 90 6.83 -14.24 -16.78
CA ALA A 90 6.40 -12.91 -16.37
C ALA A 90 6.96 -12.51 -15.00
N ALA A 91 6.95 -13.44 -14.04
CA ALA A 91 7.46 -13.18 -12.69
C ALA A 91 8.99 -12.96 -12.70
N LEU A 92 9.74 -13.72 -13.51
CA LEU A 92 11.18 -13.53 -13.70
C LEU A 92 11.49 -12.15 -14.29
N GLN A 93 10.77 -11.74 -15.34
CA GLN A 93 10.97 -10.43 -15.98
C GLN A 93 10.65 -9.27 -15.03
N GLN A 94 9.55 -9.38 -14.26
CA GLN A 94 9.18 -8.38 -13.27
C GLN A 94 10.24 -8.28 -12.16
N ALA A 95 10.67 -9.41 -11.60
CA ALA A 95 11.69 -9.44 -10.55
C ALA A 95 13.03 -8.87 -11.04
N ALA A 96 13.48 -9.25 -12.25
CA ALA A 96 14.72 -8.75 -12.83
C ALA A 96 14.69 -7.24 -13.13
N SER A 97 13.52 -6.69 -13.52
CA SER A 97 13.34 -5.24 -13.71
C SER A 97 13.46 -4.49 -12.38
N VAL A 98 12.83 -5.00 -11.32
CA VAL A 98 12.84 -4.34 -10.00
C VAL A 98 14.21 -4.46 -9.31
N GLN A 99 14.79 -5.67 -9.32
CA GLN A 99 15.99 -5.97 -8.53
C GLN A 99 17.29 -5.66 -9.29
N LEU A 100 17.35 -6.00 -10.57
CA LEU A 100 18.57 -5.89 -11.38
C LEU A 100 18.51 -4.76 -12.41
N ARG A 101 17.36 -4.08 -12.53
CA ARG A 101 17.09 -3.04 -13.55
C ARG A 101 17.30 -3.54 -14.98
N PHE A 102 17.05 -4.82 -15.22
CA PHE A 102 17.15 -5.42 -16.55
C PHE A 102 15.86 -5.15 -17.33
N SER A 103 16.02 -4.79 -18.61
CA SER A 103 14.89 -4.82 -19.55
C SER A 103 14.49 -6.27 -19.83
N ALA A 104 13.25 -6.50 -20.24
CA ALA A 104 12.76 -7.83 -20.57
C ALA A 104 13.66 -8.56 -21.59
N SER A 105 14.15 -7.84 -22.61
CA SER A 105 15.08 -8.39 -23.61
C SER A 105 16.41 -8.85 -22.99
N ARG A 106 16.99 -8.06 -22.08
CA ARG A 106 18.24 -8.42 -21.40
C ARG A 106 18.03 -9.65 -20.52
N THR A 107 16.95 -9.68 -19.74
CA THR A 107 16.59 -10.82 -18.89
C THR A 107 16.46 -12.10 -19.70
N MET A 108 15.72 -12.07 -20.81
CA MET A 108 15.50 -13.26 -21.63
C MET A 108 16.78 -13.73 -22.34
N ARG A 109 17.66 -12.81 -22.75
CA ARG A 109 18.94 -13.18 -23.38
C ARG A 109 19.87 -13.88 -22.39
N THR A 110 19.97 -13.35 -21.16
CA THR A 110 20.76 -13.99 -20.09
C THR A 110 20.15 -15.34 -19.69
N ALA A 111 18.83 -15.43 -19.56
CA ALA A 111 18.17 -16.69 -19.26
C ALA A 111 18.36 -17.74 -20.38
N GLN A 112 18.34 -17.34 -21.65
CA GLN A 112 18.65 -18.22 -22.78
C GLN A 112 20.06 -18.80 -22.66
N GLN A 113 21.07 -17.96 -22.38
CA GLN A 113 22.45 -18.41 -22.17
C GLN A 113 22.56 -19.39 -21.01
N LEU A 114 21.89 -19.12 -19.89
CA LEU A 114 21.89 -20.01 -18.73
C LEU A 114 21.17 -21.34 -19.02
N TYR A 115 20.17 -21.34 -19.91
CA TYR A 115 19.47 -22.56 -20.34
C TYR A 115 20.30 -23.40 -21.32
N GLU A 116 20.90 -22.75 -22.33
CA GLU A 116 21.70 -23.43 -23.37
C GLU A 116 23.04 -23.94 -22.85
N GLY A 117 23.61 -23.24 -21.87
CA GLY A 117 24.82 -23.64 -21.17
C GLY A 117 25.82 -22.51 -21.04
N VAL A 118 26.53 -22.51 -19.91
CA VAL A 118 27.70 -21.66 -19.68
C VAL A 118 28.90 -22.53 -19.38
N GLU A 119 30.08 -22.13 -19.84
CA GLU A 119 31.33 -22.84 -19.57
C GLU A 119 31.70 -22.73 -18.08
N LEU A 120 31.77 -23.88 -17.41
CA LEU A 120 32.18 -23.99 -16.01
C LEU A 120 33.55 -24.68 -15.90
N PRO A 121 34.47 -24.17 -15.06
CA PRO A 121 35.78 -24.77 -14.87
C PRO A 121 35.67 -26.23 -14.41
N GLY A 122 36.19 -27.16 -15.21
CA GLY A 122 36.20 -28.59 -14.90
C GLY A 122 34.92 -29.37 -15.24
N GLU A 123 33.85 -28.68 -15.67
CA GLU A 123 32.55 -29.31 -16.01
C GLU A 123 32.12 -29.07 -17.47
N GLY A 124 32.78 -28.15 -18.19
CA GLY A 124 32.43 -27.81 -19.57
C GLY A 124 31.15 -26.96 -19.64
N SER A 125 30.44 -27.00 -20.76
CA SER A 125 29.19 -26.26 -20.94
C SER A 125 28.03 -26.92 -20.17
N VAL A 126 27.47 -26.21 -19.18
CA VAL A 126 26.39 -26.72 -18.31
C VAL A 126 25.18 -25.78 -18.30
N GLY A 127 23.99 -26.34 -18.50
CA GLY A 127 22.71 -25.64 -18.36
C GLY A 127 22.33 -25.44 -16.88
N LEU A 128 22.19 -24.19 -16.45
CA LEU A 128 21.99 -23.80 -15.04
C LEU A 128 20.53 -23.57 -14.65
N ILE A 129 19.63 -23.43 -15.62
CA ILE A 129 18.20 -23.24 -15.37
C ILE A 129 17.35 -24.12 -16.29
N THR A 130 16.10 -24.34 -15.91
CA THR A 130 15.08 -24.93 -16.79
C THR A 130 14.64 -23.93 -17.87
N TYR A 131 13.87 -24.41 -18.85
CA TYR A 131 13.33 -23.57 -19.92
C TYR A 131 12.59 -22.34 -19.35
N MET A 132 13.00 -21.15 -19.75
CA MET A 132 12.59 -19.87 -19.16
C MET A 132 11.33 -19.26 -19.79
N ARG A 133 10.77 -19.90 -20.82
CA ARG A 133 9.55 -19.46 -21.51
C ARG A 133 8.39 -20.39 -21.17
N THR A 134 7.94 -20.28 -19.93
CA THR A 134 6.82 -21.01 -19.31
C THR A 134 5.77 -20.07 -18.75
#